data_AF-A0A6N4X9D3-F1
#
_entry.id   AF-A0A6N4X9D3-F1
#
_cell.length_a   1.000
_cell.length_b   1.000
_cell.length_c   1.000
_cell.angle_alpha   90.00
_cell.angle_beta   90.00
_cell.angle_gamma   90.00
#
_symmetry.space_group_name_H-M   'P 1'
#
loop_
_entity.id
_entity.type
_entity.pdbx_description
1 polymer ?
#
loop_
_entity_poly.entity_id
_entity_poly.type
_entity_poly.pdbx_seq_one_letter_code
_entity_poly.pdbx_strand_id
1 'polypeptide(L)'
;MDYRKIIKILKEEHFEEVKNEGDWFEEGTVIFAKEIKEDIFLLFIILHDTPIDTMRALIAHFDGFNCIGKKEPVQLMFYLSIKDEEDFHYFKKYTTHK
;
A
#
# COMPACT_ATOMS: atom_id res chain seq x y z
N MET A 1 14.30 7.16 4.40
CA MET A 1 13.08 6.57 4.99
C MET A 1 13.43 5.19 5.53
N ASP A 2 13.05 4.88 6.78
CA ASP A 2 13.34 3.56 7.39
C ASP A 2 12.17 2.60 7.14
N TYR A 3 12.26 1.82 6.07
CA TYR A 3 11.21 0.90 5.62
C TYR A 3 10.82 -0.13 6.67
N ARG A 4 11.75 -0.56 7.52
CA ARG A 4 11.45 -1.52 8.59
C ARG A 4 10.54 -0.90 9.63
N LYS A 5 10.74 0.39 9.96
CA LYS A 5 9.84 1.14 10.85
C LYS A 5 8.46 1.31 10.22
N ILE A 6 8.40 1.61 8.92
CA ILE A 6 7.11 1.77 8.23
C ILE A 6 6.35 0.44 8.20
N ILE A 7 6.98 -0.66 7.83
CA ILE A 7 6.35 -1.99 7.86
C ILE A 7 5.82 -2.31 9.26
N LYS A 8 6.57 -1.97 10.32
CA LYS A 8 6.11 -2.12 11.70
C LYS A 8 4.85 -1.30 11.99
N ILE A 9 4.82 -0.03 11.58
CA ILE A 9 3.64 0.85 11.72
C ILE A 9 2.45 0.28 10.95
N LEU A 10 2.65 -0.15 9.70
CA LEU A 10 1.57 -0.73 8.89
C LEU A 10 0.96 -1.97 9.56
N LYS A 11 1.80 -2.84 10.12
CA LYS A 11 1.34 -4.03 10.87
C LYS A 11 0.61 -3.66 12.16
N GLU A 12 1.10 -2.66 12.91
CA GLU A 12 0.43 -2.13 14.11
C GLU A 12 -0.93 -1.50 13.78
N GLU A 13 -1.07 -0.94 12.59
CA GLU A 13 -2.29 -0.28 12.11
C GLU A 13 -3.22 -1.20 11.32
N HIS A 14 -3.06 -2.52 11.50
CA HIS A 14 -3.91 -3.57 10.93
C HIS A 14 -3.95 -3.58 9.40
N PHE A 15 -2.88 -3.18 8.73
CA PHE A 15 -2.73 -3.50 7.32
C PHE A 15 -2.36 -4.97 7.16
N GLU A 16 -3.02 -5.62 6.20
CA GLU A 16 -2.78 -7.01 5.84
C GLU A 16 -1.79 -7.07 4.67
N GLU A 17 -0.82 -7.98 4.77
CA GLU A 17 0.15 -8.23 3.70
C GLU A 17 -0.51 -9.07 2.61
N VAL A 18 -0.46 -8.57 1.37
CA VAL A 18 -1.08 -9.20 0.21
C VAL A 18 0.01 -9.75 -0.70
N LYS A 19 -0.19 -10.98 -1.19
CA LYS A 19 0.71 -11.58 -2.18
C LYS A 19 0.52 -10.92 -3.54
N ASN A 20 1.62 -10.54 -4.18
CA ASN A 20 1.62 -10.15 -5.58
C ASN A 20 1.68 -11.40 -6.46
N GLU A 21 0.53 -11.83 -7.00
CA GLU A 21 0.38 -13.04 -7.83
C GLU A 21 -0.04 -12.73 -9.28
N GLY A 22 -0.21 -11.44 -9.63
CA GLY A 22 -0.57 -10.98 -10.96
C GLY A 22 0.37 -9.92 -11.50
N ASP A 23 0.02 -9.37 -12.66
CA ASP A 23 0.94 -8.54 -13.45
C ASP A 23 0.78 -7.03 -13.21
N TRP A 24 -0.08 -6.63 -12.26
CA TRP A 24 -0.38 -5.22 -12.01
C TRP A 24 0.75 -4.48 -11.28
N PHE A 25 1.44 -5.16 -10.36
CA PHE A 25 2.57 -4.60 -9.63
C PHE A 25 3.86 -5.30 -10.05
N GLU A 26 4.98 -4.58 -9.92
CA GLU A 26 6.28 -5.11 -10.28
C GLU A 26 6.66 -6.38 -9.49
N GLU A 27 7.45 -7.26 -10.10
CA GLU A 27 7.95 -8.45 -9.40
C GLU A 27 8.78 -8.05 -8.17
N GLY A 28 8.61 -8.78 -7.07
CA GLY A 28 9.30 -8.48 -5.81
C GLY A 28 8.68 -7.36 -4.98
N THR A 29 7.55 -6.77 -5.39
CA THR A 29 6.82 -5.83 -4.53
C THR A 29 6.17 -6.50 -3.33
N VAL A 30 6.26 -5.86 -2.17
CA VAL A 30 5.47 -6.19 -0.99
C VAL A 30 4.28 -5.23 -0.92
N ILE A 31 3.08 -5.77 -0.77
CA ILE A 31 1.83 -5.01 -0.76
C ILE A 31 1.21 -5.09 0.63
N PHE A 32 0.84 -3.95 1.20
CA PHE A 32 0.05 -3.86 2.43
C PHE A 32 -1.28 -3.18 2.09
N ALA A 33 -2.40 -3.77 2.50
CA ALA A 33 -3.74 -3.24 2.21
C ALA A 33 -4.59 -3.13 3.48
N LYS A 34 -5.41 -2.08 3.53
CA LYS A 34 -6.44 -1.89 4.57
C LYS A 34 -7.69 -1.35 3.90
N GLU A 35 -8.84 -1.97 4.18
CA GLU A 35 -10.12 -1.46 3.73
C GLU A 35 -10.46 -0.18 4.48
N ILE A 36 -10.78 0.88 3.75
CA ILE A 36 -11.12 2.20 4.32
C ILE A 36 -12.59 2.57 4.07
N LYS A 37 -13.24 1.88 3.13
CA LYS A 37 -14.67 1.94 2.81
C LYS A 37 -14.99 0.68 1.99
N GLU A 38 -16.25 0.26 1.94
CA GLU A 38 -16.72 -0.91 1.16
C GLU A 38 -16.02 -1.00 -0.21
N ASP A 39 -15.22 -2.06 -0.38
CA ASP A 39 -14.44 -2.40 -1.57
C ASP A 39 -13.36 -1.37 -2.00
N ILE A 40 -13.14 -0.34 -1.18
CA ILE A 40 -12.12 0.70 -1.36
C ILE A 40 -11.00 0.49 -0.34
N PHE A 41 -9.81 0.31 -0.87
CA PHE A 41 -8.62 -0.02 -0.09
C PHE A 41 -7.59 1.09 -0.16
N LEU A 42 -6.92 1.33 0.96
CA LEU A 42 -5.65 2.05 1.01
C LEU A 42 -4.53 1.01 0.92
N LEU A 43 -3.66 1.17 -0.08
CA LEU A 43 -2.55 0.27 -0.33
C LEU A 43 -1.23 1.00 -0.14
N PHE A 44 -0.26 0.29 0.41
CA PHE A 44 1.14 0.65 0.40
C PHE A 44 1.93 -0.41 -0.37
N ILE A 45 2.59 -0.01 -1.44
CA ILE A 45 3.43 -0.88 -2.27
C ILE A 45 4.88 -0.50 -2.05
N ILE A 46 5.69 -1.48 -1.68
CA ILE A 46 7.13 -1.32 -1.41
C ILE A 46 7.89 -2.18 -2.42
N LEU A 47 8.72 -1.56 -3.25
CA LEU A 47 9.59 -2.25 -4.20
C LEU A 47 11.01 -2.30 -3.65
N HIS A 48 11.54 -3.52 -3.48
CA HIS A 48 12.82 -3.79 -2.80
C HIS A 48 14.03 -4.00 -3.71
N ASP A 49 13.92 -3.74 -5.01
CA ASP A 49 14.94 -4.14 -6.00
C ASP A 49 15.59 -2.98 -6.78
N THR A 50 15.50 -1.76 -6.25
CA THR A 50 16.16 -0.57 -6.80
C THR A 50 17.22 -0.04 -5.84
N PRO A 51 18.25 0.71 -6.31
CA PRO A 51 19.29 1.28 -5.44
C PRO A 51 18.74 2.16 -4.31
N ILE A 52 17.51 2.62 -4.47
CA ILE A 52 16.68 3.31 -3.51
C ILE A 52 15.38 2.53 -3.48
N ASP A 53 15.06 1.85 -2.38
CA ASP A 53 13.72 1.28 -2.16
C ASP A 53 12.68 2.35 -2.51
N THR A 54 11.62 2.01 -3.23
CA THR A 54 10.55 2.98 -3.57
C THR A 54 9.24 2.54 -2.93
N MET A 55 8.51 3.52 -2.39
CA MET A 55 7.20 3.30 -1.79
C MET A 55 6.13 4.08 -2.54
N ARG A 56 4.96 3.48 -2.67
CA ARG A 56 3.78 4.12 -3.26
C ARG A 56 2.59 3.90 -2.34
N ALA A 57 1.72 4.90 -2.27
CA ALA A 57 0.42 4.80 -1.63
C ALA A 57 -0.69 4.95 -2.67
N LEU A 58 -1.68 4.07 -2.64
CA LEU A 58 -2.84 4.10 -3.53
C LEU A 58 -4.13 4.10 -2.73
N ILE A 59 -5.15 4.79 -3.24
CA ILE A 59 -6.55 4.49 -2.89
C ILE A 59 -7.21 3.94 -4.14
N ALA A 60 -7.75 2.74 -4.05
CA ALA A 60 -8.32 2.07 -5.21
C ALA A 60 -9.51 1.18 -4.82
N HIS A 61 -10.45 1.06 -5.74
CA HIS A 61 -11.61 0.18 -5.67
C HIS A 61 -11.28 -1.17 -6.32
N PHE A 62 -11.53 -2.26 -5.62
CA PHE A 62 -11.36 -3.63 -6.10
C PHE A 62 -12.67 -4.41 -5.90
N ASP A 63 -12.92 -5.44 -6.70
CA ASP A 63 -14.06 -6.36 -6.50
C ASP A 63 -13.86 -7.31 -5.29
N GLY A 64 -13.34 -6.77 -4.18
CA GLY A 64 -12.98 -7.50 -2.96
C GLY A 64 -11.48 -7.61 -2.69
N PHE A 65 -11.14 -7.82 -1.41
CA PHE A 65 -9.77 -7.88 -0.91
C PHE A 65 -8.91 -8.96 -1.62
N ASN A 66 -9.51 -10.10 -1.95
CA ASN A 66 -8.84 -11.23 -2.60
C ASN A 66 -8.38 -10.97 -4.05
N CYS A 67 -8.80 -9.84 -4.63
CA CYS A 67 -8.42 -9.38 -5.96
C CYS A 67 -7.14 -8.53 -5.96
N ILE A 68 -6.79 -7.96 -4.80
CA ILE A 68 -5.57 -7.15 -4.64
C ILE A 68 -4.36 -8.03 -4.93
N GLY A 69 -3.43 -7.51 -5.73
CA GLY A 69 -2.22 -8.25 -6.14
C GLY A 69 -2.44 -9.34 -7.20
N LYS A 70 -3.68 -9.55 -7.69
CA LYS A 70 -3.98 -10.51 -8.77
C LYS A 70 -4.41 -9.85 -10.07
N LYS A 71 -5.17 -8.77 -9.97
CA LYS A 71 -5.67 -8.01 -11.12
C LYS A 71 -5.63 -6.51 -10.82
N GLU A 72 -5.74 -5.70 -11.87
CA GLU A 72 -5.87 -4.25 -11.75
C GLU A 72 -7.13 -3.88 -10.94
N PRO A 73 -7.11 -2.74 -10.22
CA PRO A 73 -8.31 -2.22 -9.57
C PRO A 73 -9.38 -1.85 -10.60
N VAL A 74 -10.64 -1.96 -10.19
CA VAL A 74 -11.79 -1.44 -10.96
C VAL A 74 -11.64 0.06 -11.18
N GLN A 75 -11.11 0.77 -10.18
CA GLN A 75 -10.86 2.20 -10.26
C GLN A 75 -9.68 2.59 -9.37
N LEU A 76 -8.74 3.36 -9.93
CA LEU A 76 -7.73 4.06 -9.16
C LEU A 76 -8.25 5.46 -8.79
N MET A 77 -8.31 5.76 -7.50
CA MET A 77 -8.86 7.02 -6.98
C MET A 77 -7.75 7.98 -6.56
N PHE A 78 -6.60 7.46 -6.14
CA PHE A 78 -5.45 8.25 -5.68
C PHE A 78 -4.14 7.48 -5.88
N TYR A 79 -3.07 8.22 -6.16
CA TYR A 79 -1.71 7.72 -6.27
C TYR A 79 -0.74 8.75 -5.69
N LEU A 80 0.18 8.30 -4.83
CA LEU A 80 1.33 9.08 -4.39
C LEU A 80 2.59 8.21 -4.38
N SER A 81 3.67 8.74 -4.98
CA SER A 81 5.01 8.21 -4.76
C SER A 81 5.57 8.83 -3.48
N ILE A 82 5.90 8.00 -2.49
CA ILE A 82 6.47 8.44 -1.22
C ILE A 82 7.99 8.42 -1.35
N LYS A 83 8.61 9.60 -1.27
CA LYS A 83 10.06 9.78 -1.43
C LYS A 83 10.74 10.07 -0.11
N ASP A 84 10.02 10.65 0.84
CA ASP A 84 10.50 10.98 2.18
C ASP A 84 9.45 10.75 3.27
N GLU A 85 9.82 11.02 4.53
CA GLU A 85 8.91 10.83 5.67
C GLU A 85 7.81 11.91 5.74
N GLU A 86 7.97 13.05 5.08
CA GLU A 86 6.95 14.10 5.03
C GLU A 86 5.80 13.67 4.11
N ASP A 87 6.10 13.02 2.99
CA ASP A 87 5.08 12.40 2.13
C ASP A 87 4.23 11.37 2.90
N PHE A 88 4.84 10.65 3.84
CA PHE A 88 4.14 9.70 4.69
C PHE A 88 3.22 10.38 5.72
N HIS A 89 3.50 11.63 6.09
CA HIS A 89 2.70 12.38 7.08
C HIS A 89 1.22 12.48 6.68
N TYR A 90 0.92 12.61 5.38
CA TYR A 90 -0.46 12.69 4.88
C TYR A 90 -1.30 11.47 5.23
N PHE A 91 -0.65 10.31 5.42
CA PHE A 91 -1.34 9.06 5.74
C PHE A 91 -1.48 8.81 7.24
N LYS A 92 -0.80 9.58 8.10
CA LYS A 92 -0.94 9.43 9.57
C LYS A 92 -2.39 9.52 10.03
N LYS A 93 -3.24 10.31 9.36
CA LYS A 93 -4.68 10.40 9.66
C LYS A 93 -5.43 9.07 9.46
N TYR A 94 -4.95 8.20 8.59
CA TYR A 94 -5.53 6.88 8.30
C TYR A 94 -4.86 5.74 9.08
N THR A 95 -3.70 6.04 9.68
CA THR A 95 -2.87 5.12 10.47
C THR A 95 -2.79 5.57 11.94
N THR A 96 -3.78 6.31 12.45
CA THR A 96 -3.86 6.63 13.88
C THR A 96 -5.29 6.34 14.32
N HIS A 97 -5.48 5.25 15.06
CA HIS A 97 -6.71 5.02 15.78
C HIS A 97 -6.83 5.98 16.97
N LYS A 98 -8.04 6.47 17.20
CA LYS A 98 -8.45 7.18 18.42
C LYS A 98 -9.01 6.15 19.40
#